data_AF-A0A3D0T186-F1
#
_entry.id   AF-A0A3D0T186-F1
#
_cell.length_a   1.000
_cell.length_b   1.000
_cell.length_c   1.000
_cell.angle_alpha   90.00
_cell.angle_beta   90.00
_cell.angle_gamma   90.00
#
_symmetry.space_group_name_H-M   'P 1'
#
loop_
_entity.id
_entity.type
_entity.pdbx_description
1 polymer ?
#
loop_
_entity_poly.entity_id
_entity_poly.type
_entity_poly.pdbx_seq_one_letter_code
_entity_poly.pdbx_strand_id
1 'polypeptide(L)'
;MKKTSLLLLISGLVSICANASETLVALESYPEPGASRPMPEFKVDASWPDLPDTWIIGQVPGLAVDKADNLWLLHRPNSLSPLDLALEQTPPTGVCCEAAPHVVQISPTGQVKNSWSGESIAPEIDGVNQWPQTVHGLFVDDNNTVWLGGNGKGDHVVLNFTAEGKFIRQFGTRNSTEGNQSKESLGNPADIYHDTHTNEVIIADGYINKRIIGFNTNDNAFSQYWGAYASIPGGGTRAGDFDVSQATAGADNINTDA
;
A
#
# COMPACT_ATOMS: atom_id res chain seq x y z
N MET A 1 74.92 -37.85 14.05
CA MET A 1 74.43 -37.33 12.76
C MET A 1 72.97 -36.96 12.91
N LYS A 2 72.66 -35.66 12.98
CA LYS A 2 71.29 -35.14 13.16
C LYS A 2 70.53 -35.24 11.83
N LYS A 3 69.38 -35.91 11.81
CA LYS A 3 68.42 -35.85 10.69
C LYS A 3 67.29 -34.90 11.09
N THR A 4 67.18 -33.81 10.35
CA THR A 4 66.12 -32.81 10.45
C THR A 4 64.93 -33.32 9.65
N SER A 5 63.81 -33.63 10.30
CA SER A 5 62.53 -33.90 9.62
C SER A 5 61.71 -32.62 9.58
N LEU A 6 61.44 -32.17 8.35
CA LEU A 6 60.58 -31.04 8.03
C LEU A 6 59.11 -31.51 8.10
N LEU A 7 58.35 -31.01 9.08
CA LEU A 7 56.89 -31.22 9.13
C LEU A 7 56.22 -30.20 8.20
N LEU A 8 55.59 -30.68 7.14
CA LEU A 8 54.72 -29.88 6.27
C LEU A 8 53.33 -29.81 6.92
N LEU A 9 52.93 -28.64 7.44
CA LEU A 9 51.57 -28.36 7.88
C LEU A 9 50.71 -28.07 6.64
N ILE A 10 49.86 -29.02 6.25
CA ILE A 10 48.81 -28.82 5.26
C ILE A 10 47.62 -28.18 5.99
N SER A 11 47.46 -26.87 5.90
CA SER A 11 46.24 -26.19 6.34
C SER A 11 45.14 -26.43 5.32
N GLY A 12 44.33 -27.47 5.53
CA GLY A 12 43.08 -27.63 4.78
C GLY A 12 42.09 -26.56 5.21
N LEU A 13 41.83 -25.57 4.34
CA LEU A 13 40.63 -24.75 4.46
C LEU A 13 39.43 -25.66 4.24
N VAL A 14 38.73 -26.00 5.32
CA VAL A 14 37.37 -26.52 5.22
C VAL A 14 36.49 -25.34 4.84
N SER A 15 36.19 -25.22 3.55
CA SER A 15 35.15 -24.31 3.08
C SER A 15 33.82 -24.87 3.56
N ILE A 16 33.31 -24.33 4.67
CA ILE A 16 31.92 -24.53 5.07
C ILE A 16 31.10 -23.73 4.05
N CYS A 17 30.69 -24.39 2.98
CA CYS A 17 29.59 -23.89 2.17
C CYS A 17 28.35 -23.94 3.08
N ALA A 18 28.03 -22.82 3.71
CA ALA A 18 26.70 -22.64 4.26
C ALA A 18 25.75 -22.77 3.08
N ASN A 19 24.99 -23.87 3.04
CA ASN A 19 23.85 -23.97 2.14
C ASN A 19 22.90 -22.85 2.57
N ALA A 20 22.93 -21.72 1.87
CA ALA A 20 21.85 -20.76 1.94
C ALA A 20 20.59 -21.55 1.57
N SER A 21 19.68 -21.72 2.52
CA SER A 21 18.38 -22.30 2.23
C SER A 21 17.79 -21.49 1.08
N GLU A 22 17.38 -22.13 -0.01
CA GLU A 22 16.68 -21.43 -1.08
C GLU A 22 15.40 -20.82 -0.48
N THR A 23 15.38 -19.50 -0.32
CA THR A 23 14.22 -18.74 0.18
C THR A 23 13.15 -18.58 -0.91
N LEU A 24 13.52 -18.85 -2.17
CA LEU A 24 12.65 -18.77 -3.32
C LEU A 24 11.79 -20.04 -3.47
N VAL A 25 10.53 -19.92 -3.08
CA VAL A 25 9.50 -20.94 -3.25
C VAL A 25 8.90 -20.84 -4.64
N ALA A 26 8.94 -21.93 -5.41
CA ALA A 26 8.31 -21.98 -6.72
C ALA A 26 6.78 -21.88 -6.59
N LEU A 27 6.17 -21.08 -7.47
CA LEU A 27 4.72 -21.05 -7.62
C LEU A 27 4.26 -22.20 -8.52
N GLU A 28 3.09 -22.77 -8.20
CA GLU A 28 2.44 -23.69 -9.10
C GLU A 28 1.97 -22.93 -10.35
N SER A 29 2.39 -23.39 -11.52
CA SER A 29 2.08 -22.77 -12.81
C SER A 29 1.35 -23.74 -13.71
N TYR A 30 0.24 -23.30 -14.31
CA TYR A 30 -0.56 -24.06 -15.26
C TYR A 30 -0.41 -23.43 -16.66
N PRO A 31 0.59 -23.83 -17.45
CA PRO A 31 0.79 -23.25 -18.78
C PRO A 31 -0.37 -23.63 -19.71
N GLU A 32 -0.89 -22.65 -20.44
CA GLU A 32 -1.94 -22.85 -21.45
C GLU A 32 -1.43 -23.73 -22.61
N PRO A 33 -2.10 -24.85 -22.93
CA PRO A 33 -1.72 -25.72 -24.04
C PRO A 33 -1.69 -24.96 -25.38
N GLY A 34 -0.55 -25.02 -26.08
CA GLY A 34 -0.37 -24.35 -27.38
C GLY A 34 0.06 -22.88 -27.29
N ALA A 35 0.34 -22.35 -26.10
CA ALA A 35 0.97 -21.06 -25.94
C ALA A 35 2.34 -21.03 -26.66
N SER A 36 2.49 -20.12 -27.62
CA SER A 36 3.69 -20.04 -28.47
C SER A 36 4.71 -19.01 -27.99
N ARG A 37 4.44 -18.33 -26.88
CA ARG A 37 5.28 -17.25 -26.34
C ARG A 37 5.78 -17.63 -24.94
N PRO A 38 7.06 -17.39 -24.63
CA PRO A 38 7.57 -17.58 -23.27
C PRO A 38 6.86 -16.62 -22.31
N MET A 39 6.33 -17.15 -21.21
CA MET A 39 5.72 -16.38 -20.14
C MET A 39 6.74 -16.18 -19.01
N PRO A 40 6.74 -15.03 -18.32
CA PRO A 40 7.52 -14.85 -17.11
C PRO A 40 7.11 -15.87 -16.04
N GLU A 41 8.11 -16.51 -15.42
CA GLU A 41 7.91 -17.36 -14.25
C GLU A 41 8.23 -16.57 -12.98
N PHE A 42 7.45 -16.79 -11.93
CA PHE A 42 7.60 -16.10 -10.65
C PHE A 42 7.88 -17.11 -9.53
N LYS A 43 8.68 -16.67 -8.55
CA LYS A 43 8.90 -17.38 -7.29
C LYS A 43 8.61 -16.44 -6.13
N VAL A 44 8.11 -16.97 -5.04
CA VAL A 44 7.89 -16.23 -3.79
C VAL A 44 9.20 -16.23 -3.01
N ASP A 45 9.67 -15.05 -2.60
CA ASP A 45 10.73 -14.97 -1.60
C ASP A 45 10.12 -15.07 -0.21
N ALA A 46 10.27 -16.22 0.43
CA ALA A 46 9.73 -16.46 1.77
C ALA A 46 10.52 -15.77 2.90
N SER A 47 11.67 -15.15 2.57
CA SER A 47 12.47 -14.36 3.52
C SER A 47 12.18 -12.87 3.49
N TRP A 48 11.20 -12.45 2.68
CA TRP A 48 10.89 -11.06 2.43
C TRP A 48 9.39 -10.78 2.65
N PRO A 49 9.01 -9.67 3.31
CA PRO A 49 9.88 -8.68 3.96
C PRO A 49 10.36 -9.14 5.36
N ASP A 50 11.41 -8.49 5.85
CA ASP A 50 11.95 -8.66 7.21
C ASP A 50 11.37 -7.58 8.13
N LEU A 51 10.18 -7.86 8.68
CA LEU A 51 9.50 -7.00 9.63
C LEU A 51 9.95 -7.30 11.07
N PRO A 52 9.88 -6.33 12.00
CA PRO A 52 10.11 -6.59 13.42
C PRO A 52 9.25 -7.75 13.95
N ASP A 53 9.84 -8.62 14.77
CA ASP A 53 9.20 -9.85 15.27
C ASP A 53 7.86 -9.64 15.99
N THR A 54 7.60 -8.44 16.52
CA THR A 54 6.36 -8.10 17.22
C THR A 54 5.27 -7.56 16.29
N TRP A 55 5.62 -7.15 15.08
CA TRP A 55 4.70 -6.48 14.17
C TRP A 55 3.78 -7.46 13.46
N ILE A 56 2.51 -7.11 13.41
CA ILE A 56 1.53 -7.72 12.53
C ILE A 56 0.88 -6.64 11.65
N ILE A 57 0.60 -7.01 10.40
CA ILE A 57 -0.11 -6.16 9.44
C ILE A 57 -1.57 -6.61 9.30
N GLY A 58 -2.44 -5.63 9.10
CA GLY A 58 -3.86 -5.84 8.81
C GLY A 58 -4.11 -5.97 7.31
N GLN A 59 -5.33 -5.62 6.88
CA GLN A 59 -5.66 -5.53 5.46
C GLN A 59 -4.74 -4.52 4.76
N VAL A 60 -4.20 -4.90 3.60
CA VAL A 60 -3.30 -4.08 2.79
C VAL A 60 -4.05 -3.53 1.57
N PRO A 61 -4.63 -2.31 1.64
CA PRO A 61 -5.35 -1.72 0.51
C PRO A 61 -4.45 -1.08 -0.54
N GLY A 62 -3.18 -0.80 -0.23
CA GLY A 62 -2.31 -0.04 -1.12
C GLY A 62 -0.85 -0.46 -1.03
N LEU A 63 -0.23 -0.60 -2.19
CA LEU A 63 1.20 -0.81 -2.37
C LEU A 63 1.71 0.18 -3.41
N ALA A 64 2.93 0.69 -3.23
CA ALA A 64 3.62 1.51 -4.22
C ALA A 64 5.10 1.15 -4.24
N VAL A 65 5.78 1.41 -5.35
CA VAL A 65 7.23 1.26 -5.47
C VAL A 65 7.81 2.61 -5.82
N ASP A 66 8.76 3.10 -5.02
CA ASP A 66 9.43 4.37 -5.31
C ASP A 66 10.57 4.22 -6.32
N LYS A 67 11.12 5.34 -6.78
CA LYS A 67 12.23 5.40 -7.75
C LYS A 67 13.54 4.73 -7.31
N ALA A 68 13.64 4.33 -6.04
CA ALA A 68 14.78 3.63 -5.48
C ALA A 68 14.42 2.17 -5.14
N ASP A 69 13.38 1.63 -5.80
CA ASP A 69 12.87 0.27 -5.67
C ASP A 69 12.41 -0.11 -4.25
N ASN A 70 12.15 0.87 -3.37
CA ASN A 70 11.58 0.56 -2.06
C ASN A 70 10.08 0.32 -2.22
N LEU A 71 9.58 -0.76 -1.61
CA LEU A 71 8.16 -0.99 -1.46
C LEU A 71 7.61 -0.07 -0.36
N TRP A 72 6.53 0.63 -0.65
CA TRP A 72 5.69 1.28 0.33
C TRP A 72 4.42 0.47 0.52
N LEU A 73 4.13 0.15 1.77
CA LEU A 73 2.98 -0.63 2.19
C LEU A 73 2.08 0.25 3.05
N LEU A 74 0.81 0.33 2.67
CA LEU A 74 -0.25 0.93 3.46
C LEU A 74 -1.14 -0.20 3.95
N HIS A 75 -1.31 -0.32 5.27
CA HIS A 75 -2.23 -1.28 5.86
C HIS A 75 -3.21 -0.63 6.83
N ARG A 76 -4.20 -1.41 7.25
CA ARG A 76 -5.27 -1.03 8.17
C ARG A 76 -5.06 -1.70 9.54
N PRO A 77 -4.37 -1.06 10.50
CA PRO A 77 -4.30 -1.54 11.88
C PRO A 77 -5.69 -1.82 12.47
N ASN A 78 -6.69 -1.00 12.13
CA ASN A 78 -8.06 -1.15 12.60
C ASN A 78 -8.81 -2.39 12.07
N SER A 79 -8.22 -3.17 11.16
CA SER A 79 -8.77 -4.49 10.78
C SER A 79 -8.29 -5.62 11.67
N LEU A 80 -7.36 -5.36 12.60
CA LEU A 80 -6.82 -6.34 13.53
C LEU A 80 -7.73 -6.43 14.76
N SER A 81 -7.95 -7.65 15.24
CA SER A 81 -8.74 -7.91 16.43
C SER A 81 -7.87 -7.82 17.71
N PRO A 82 -8.49 -7.73 18.90
CA PRO A 82 -7.76 -7.82 20.16
C PRO A 82 -6.98 -9.13 20.34
N LEU A 83 -7.38 -10.21 19.64
CA LEU A 83 -6.66 -11.48 19.66
C LEU A 83 -5.36 -11.40 18.84
N ASP A 84 -5.39 -10.66 17.72
CA ASP A 84 -4.20 -10.40 16.90
C ASP A 84 -3.22 -9.49 17.64
N LEU A 85 -3.76 -8.49 18.35
CA LEU A 85 -3.01 -7.45 19.07
C LEU A 85 -2.68 -7.84 20.52
N ALA A 86 -2.27 -9.09 20.74
CA ALA A 86 -2.10 -9.65 22.08
C ALA A 86 -1.04 -8.93 22.94
N LEU A 87 -0.04 -8.28 22.34
CA LEU A 87 0.97 -7.48 23.07
C LEU A 87 0.41 -6.12 23.52
N GLU A 88 -0.56 -5.56 22.78
CA GLU A 88 -1.19 -4.27 23.09
C GLU A 88 -2.30 -4.37 24.15
N GLN A 89 -2.72 -5.59 24.52
CA GLN A 89 -3.75 -5.78 25.53
C GLN A 89 -3.30 -5.32 26.92
N THR A 90 -4.25 -4.98 27.79
CA THR A 90 -3.97 -4.60 29.18
C THR A 90 -4.72 -5.51 30.16
N PRO A 91 -4.05 -6.48 30.83
CA PRO A 91 -2.63 -6.83 30.68
C PRO A 91 -2.33 -7.52 29.33
N PRO A 92 -1.07 -7.54 28.87
CA PRO A 92 -0.70 -8.27 27.66
C PRO A 92 -1.07 -9.75 27.75
N THR A 93 -1.64 -10.29 26.68
CA THR A 93 -2.09 -11.70 26.60
C THR A 93 -1.12 -12.57 25.79
N GLY A 94 -0.10 -11.96 25.17
CA GLY A 94 0.96 -12.63 24.41
C GLY A 94 2.28 -11.86 24.47
N VAL A 95 3.35 -12.50 23.98
CA VAL A 95 4.68 -11.87 23.82
C VAL A 95 4.82 -11.10 22.49
N CYS A 96 3.89 -11.36 21.59
CA CYS A 96 3.51 -10.59 20.42
C CYS A 96 1.97 -10.52 20.46
N CYS A 97 1.28 -9.78 19.62
CA CYS A 97 1.78 -8.94 18.54
C CYS A 97 1.21 -7.53 18.71
N GLU A 98 1.85 -6.55 18.09
CA GLU A 98 1.42 -5.16 18.00
C GLU A 98 1.25 -4.77 16.53
N ALA A 99 0.38 -3.81 16.25
CA ALA A 99 0.17 -3.33 14.90
C ALA A 99 1.42 -2.61 14.40
N ALA A 100 1.86 -2.94 13.19
CA ALA A 100 2.77 -2.06 12.47
C ALA A 100 2.12 -0.66 12.26
N PRO A 101 2.92 0.41 12.08
CA PRO A 101 2.38 1.70 11.66
C PRO A 101 1.71 1.63 10.29
N HIS A 102 0.70 2.48 10.05
CA HIS A 102 -0.13 2.43 8.83
C HIS A 102 0.69 2.40 7.54
N VAL A 103 1.74 3.24 7.45
CA VAL A 103 2.64 3.33 6.31
C VAL A 103 4.00 2.74 6.70
N VAL A 104 4.49 1.79 5.89
CA VAL A 104 5.80 1.15 6.07
C VAL A 104 6.57 1.22 4.76
N GLN A 105 7.79 1.74 4.79
CA GLN A 105 8.73 1.71 3.67
C GLN A 105 9.73 0.56 3.86
N ILE A 106 9.86 -0.29 2.87
CA ILE A 106 10.66 -1.52 2.88
C ILE A 106 11.65 -1.46 1.72
N SER A 107 12.93 -1.67 2.02
CA SER A 107 13.98 -1.74 1.00
C SER A 107 13.79 -2.93 0.04
N PRO A 108 14.43 -2.93 -1.14
CA PRO A 108 14.46 -4.11 -2.01
C PRO A 108 14.93 -5.39 -1.30
N THR A 109 15.81 -5.25 -0.31
CA THR A 109 16.34 -6.35 0.51
C THR A 109 15.43 -6.78 1.66
N GLY A 110 14.27 -6.17 1.85
CA GLY A 110 13.27 -6.57 2.84
C GLY A 110 13.32 -5.84 4.18
N GLN A 111 14.35 -5.01 4.40
CA GLN A 111 14.49 -4.24 5.64
C GLN A 111 13.52 -3.06 5.68
N VAL A 112 12.86 -2.87 6.81
CA VAL A 112 12.09 -1.66 7.11
C VAL A 112 13.03 -0.45 7.21
N LYS A 113 12.77 0.58 6.40
CA LYS A 113 13.54 1.83 6.37
C LYS A 113 12.88 2.94 7.16
N ASN A 114 11.55 3.00 7.11
CA ASN A 114 10.76 4.04 7.72
C ASN A 114 9.34 3.54 7.96
N SER A 115 8.65 4.12 8.95
CA SER A 115 7.27 3.81 9.24
C SER A 115 6.60 4.92 10.03
N TRP A 116 5.33 5.20 9.75
CA TRP A 116 4.57 6.22 10.48
C TRP A 116 3.06 5.96 10.42
N SER A 117 2.36 6.53 11.38
CA SER A 117 0.89 6.50 11.52
C SER A 117 0.34 7.91 11.54
N GLY A 118 -0.88 8.07 11.05
CA GLY A 118 -1.34 9.35 10.56
C GLY A 118 -2.21 10.21 11.45
N GLU A 119 -2.86 9.67 12.48
CA GLU A 119 -3.80 10.44 13.29
C GLU A 119 -3.13 11.65 13.97
N SER A 120 -1.88 11.50 14.44
CA SER A 120 -1.15 12.57 15.11
C SER A 120 -0.51 13.60 14.18
N ILE A 121 -0.48 13.34 12.87
CA ILE A 121 0.23 14.15 11.86
C ILE A 121 -0.70 14.72 10.78
N ALA A 122 -1.96 14.29 10.74
CA ALA A 122 -2.97 14.85 9.89
C ALA A 122 -3.46 16.22 10.43
N PRO A 123 -3.86 17.15 9.55
CA PRO A 123 -4.43 18.41 9.98
C PRO A 123 -5.81 18.22 10.61
N GLU A 124 -6.26 19.22 11.36
CA GLU A 124 -7.61 19.32 11.87
C GLU A 124 -8.32 20.49 11.19
N ILE A 125 -9.55 20.26 10.72
CA ILE A 125 -10.42 21.28 10.11
C ILE A 125 -11.74 21.24 10.86
N ASP A 126 -12.16 22.37 11.43
CA ASP A 126 -13.41 22.52 12.19
C ASP A 126 -13.61 21.46 13.29
N GLY A 127 -12.54 21.09 13.99
CA GLY A 127 -12.58 20.07 15.05
C GLY A 127 -12.58 18.62 14.53
N VAL A 128 -12.44 18.41 13.22
CA VAL A 128 -12.38 17.09 12.60
C VAL A 128 -10.96 16.82 12.13
N ASN A 129 -10.31 15.82 12.74
CA ASN A 129 -9.02 15.29 12.28
C ASN A 129 -9.18 14.73 10.86
N GLN A 130 -8.34 15.13 9.91
CA GLN A 130 -8.49 14.78 8.50
C GLN A 130 -7.89 13.41 8.12
N TRP A 131 -7.29 12.67 9.06
CA TRP A 131 -6.87 11.29 8.81
C TRP A 131 -8.09 10.40 8.48
N PRO A 132 -8.01 9.56 7.42
CA PRO A 132 -9.08 8.62 7.10
C PRO A 132 -9.37 7.62 8.23
N GLN A 133 -10.64 7.30 8.46
CA GLN A 133 -11.02 6.16 9.28
C GLN A 133 -10.63 4.84 8.64
N THR A 134 -10.62 4.78 7.31
CA THR A 134 -10.19 3.59 6.57
C THR A 134 -9.33 4.04 5.40
N VAL A 135 -8.03 3.94 5.60
CA VAL A 135 -7.02 4.18 4.56
C VAL A 135 -7.25 3.23 3.37
N HIS A 136 -6.98 3.71 2.15
CA HIS A 136 -7.22 2.96 0.92
C HIS A 136 -6.08 3.09 -0.09
N GLY A 137 -6.23 3.89 -1.15
CA GLY A 137 -5.22 4.02 -2.20
C GLY A 137 -3.91 4.58 -1.64
N LEU A 138 -2.80 4.13 -2.20
CA LEU A 138 -1.43 4.56 -1.86
C LEU A 138 -0.69 4.85 -3.17
N PHE A 139 -0.05 6.01 -3.24
CA PHE A 139 0.83 6.36 -4.35
C PHE A 139 2.08 7.07 -3.83
N VAL A 140 3.23 6.82 -4.45
CA VAL A 140 4.48 7.54 -4.18
C VAL A 140 4.96 8.14 -5.48
N ASP A 141 5.14 9.46 -5.50
CA ASP A 141 5.50 10.19 -6.72
C ASP A 141 7.01 10.34 -6.91
N ASP A 142 7.43 10.91 -8.05
CA ASP A 142 8.85 11.10 -8.39
C ASP A 142 9.59 12.06 -7.43
N ASN A 143 8.83 12.89 -6.71
CA ASN A 143 9.32 13.76 -5.63
C ASN A 143 9.48 13.00 -4.30
N ASN A 144 9.19 11.70 -4.28
CA ASN A 144 9.23 10.84 -3.10
C ASN A 144 8.27 11.32 -1.99
N THR A 145 7.13 11.88 -2.38
CA THR A 145 6.03 12.21 -1.47
C THR A 145 4.97 11.12 -1.52
N VAL A 146 4.32 10.87 -0.39
CA VAL A 146 3.40 9.76 -0.16
C VAL A 146 1.98 10.29 -0.17
N TRP A 147 1.16 9.73 -1.05
CA TRP A 147 -0.24 10.08 -1.23
C TRP A 147 -1.12 8.93 -0.74
N LEU A 148 -2.15 9.24 0.04
CA LEU A 148 -3.11 8.24 0.47
C LEU A 148 -4.54 8.76 0.47
N GLY A 149 -5.48 7.87 0.13
CA GLY A 149 -6.90 8.13 0.14
C GLY A 149 -7.62 7.45 1.29
N GLY A 150 -8.83 7.92 1.59
CA GLY A 150 -9.73 7.29 2.55
C GLY A 150 -11.04 6.82 1.92
N ASN A 151 -11.45 5.58 2.20
CA ASN A 151 -12.69 5.01 1.68
C ASN A 151 -13.73 4.67 2.76
N GLY A 152 -13.43 4.95 4.02
CA GLY A 152 -14.33 4.76 5.16
C GLY A 152 -15.46 5.79 5.19
N LYS A 153 -16.42 5.59 6.09
CA LYS A 153 -17.56 6.49 6.23
C LYS A 153 -17.10 7.90 6.59
N GLY A 154 -17.41 8.86 5.71
CA GLY A 154 -17.05 10.27 5.94
C GLY A 154 -15.58 10.60 5.65
N ASP A 155 -14.83 9.72 4.97
CA ASP A 155 -13.42 9.99 4.70
C ASP A 155 -13.22 11.06 3.63
N HIS A 156 -13.74 10.89 2.41
CA HIS A 156 -13.81 11.97 1.41
C HIS A 156 -12.53 12.78 1.19
N VAL A 157 -11.35 12.17 1.37
CA VAL A 157 -10.08 12.90 1.43
C VAL A 157 -8.96 12.12 0.76
N VAL A 158 -8.08 12.86 0.09
CA VAL A 158 -6.72 12.44 -0.26
C VAL A 158 -5.73 13.34 0.47
N LEU A 159 -4.75 12.74 1.13
CA LEU A 159 -3.70 13.42 1.87
C LEU A 159 -2.34 13.16 1.19
N ASN A 160 -1.44 14.14 1.27
CA ASN A 160 -0.07 14.04 0.78
C ASN A 160 0.93 14.40 1.89
N PHE A 161 1.97 13.59 2.02
CA PHE A 161 2.98 13.67 3.05
C PHE A 161 4.39 13.57 2.46
N THR A 162 5.39 14.09 3.16
CA THR A 162 6.78 13.71 2.87
C THR A 162 6.99 12.23 3.17
N ALA A 163 8.09 11.66 2.69
CA ALA A 163 8.48 10.28 3.03
C ALA A 163 8.50 10.03 4.54
N GLU A 164 8.87 11.04 5.34
CA GLU A 164 8.95 11.02 6.81
C GLU A 164 7.62 11.26 7.53
N GLY A 165 6.50 11.34 6.81
CA GLY A 165 5.18 11.51 7.42
C GLY A 165 4.87 12.97 7.83
N LYS A 166 5.51 13.97 7.22
CA LYS A 166 5.11 15.36 7.42
C LYS A 166 4.03 15.76 6.43
N PHE A 167 2.89 16.27 6.92
CA PHE A 167 1.80 16.74 6.06
C PHE A 167 2.25 17.85 5.10
N ILE A 168 1.82 17.73 3.83
CA ILE A 168 2.09 18.70 2.76
C ILE A 168 0.78 19.39 2.34
N ARG A 169 -0.24 18.62 1.95
CA ARG A 169 -1.51 19.13 1.40
C ARG A 169 -2.61 18.07 1.45
N GLN A 170 -3.84 18.49 1.17
CA GLN A 170 -4.98 17.59 0.98
C GLN A 170 -5.89 18.04 -0.17
N PHE A 171 -6.68 17.10 -0.67
CA PHE A 171 -7.83 17.32 -1.55
C PHE A 171 -9.08 16.67 -0.95
N GLY A 172 -10.22 17.35 -1.06
CA GLY A 172 -11.41 17.01 -0.29
C GLY A 172 -11.28 17.35 1.20
N THR A 173 -12.38 17.13 1.92
CA THR A 173 -12.49 17.37 3.35
C THR A 173 -13.38 16.28 3.93
N ARG A 174 -12.97 15.69 5.06
CA ARG A 174 -13.77 14.68 5.74
C ARG A 174 -15.19 15.19 6.01
N ASN A 175 -16.16 14.28 5.94
CA ASN A 175 -17.59 14.50 6.07
C ASN A 175 -18.22 15.42 4.99
N SER A 176 -17.49 15.82 3.94
CA SER A 176 -18.03 16.57 2.82
C SER A 176 -17.79 15.86 1.49
N THR A 177 -18.87 15.61 0.75
CA THR A 177 -18.78 15.03 -0.60
C THR A 177 -19.34 15.91 -1.70
N GLU A 178 -20.46 16.61 -1.44
CA GLU A 178 -21.18 17.49 -2.37
C GLU A 178 -21.53 16.88 -3.76
N GLY A 179 -21.23 15.59 -3.96
CA GLY A 179 -21.61 14.80 -5.12
C GLY A 179 -20.68 14.93 -6.32
N ASN A 180 -21.07 14.22 -7.40
CA ASN A 180 -20.26 13.98 -8.60
C ASN A 180 -19.73 15.24 -9.29
N GLN A 181 -20.38 16.40 -9.12
CA GLN A 181 -19.99 17.65 -9.77
C GLN A 181 -19.31 18.66 -8.86
N SER A 182 -19.09 18.33 -7.58
CA SER A 182 -18.28 19.20 -6.71
C SER A 182 -16.86 19.28 -7.25
N LYS A 183 -16.30 20.49 -7.32
CA LYS A 183 -14.93 20.69 -7.78
C LYS A 183 -13.92 20.59 -6.63
N GLU A 184 -14.38 20.46 -5.39
CA GLU A 184 -13.54 20.57 -4.19
C GLU A 184 -13.67 19.33 -3.31
N SER A 185 -14.89 18.82 -3.13
CA SER A 185 -15.16 17.68 -2.26
C SER A 185 -15.00 16.35 -3.00
N LEU A 186 -14.66 15.28 -2.26
CA LEU A 186 -14.48 13.93 -2.79
C LEU A 186 -15.54 12.96 -2.25
N GLY A 187 -15.69 11.81 -2.88
CA GLY A 187 -16.66 10.76 -2.58
C GLY A 187 -15.98 9.44 -2.30
N ASN A 188 -15.12 9.41 -1.28
CA ASN A 188 -14.35 8.24 -0.85
C ASN A 188 -13.44 7.71 -1.98
N PRO A 189 -12.28 8.36 -2.22
CA PRO A 189 -11.36 8.00 -3.28
C PRO A 189 -10.79 6.58 -3.11
N ALA A 190 -10.66 5.88 -4.24
CA ALA A 190 -10.12 4.53 -4.33
C ALA A 190 -8.61 4.55 -4.62
N ASP A 191 -8.14 5.41 -5.52
CA ASP A 191 -6.74 5.43 -5.94
C ASP A 191 -6.29 6.80 -6.44
N ILE A 192 -4.97 7.02 -6.49
CA ILE A 192 -4.32 8.30 -6.78
C ILE A 192 -3.16 8.08 -7.76
N TYR A 193 -3.01 9.01 -8.70
CA TYR A 193 -1.81 9.14 -9.52
C TYR A 193 -1.40 10.61 -9.57
N HIS A 194 -0.13 10.92 -9.35
CA HIS A 194 0.39 12.29 -9.45
C HIS A 194 1.53 12.35 -10.47
N ASP A 195 1.37 13.19 -11.50
CA ASP A 195 2.43 13.52 -12.44
C ASP A 195 3.11 14.83 -12.01
N THR A 196 4.32 14.70 -11.50
CA THR A 196 5.15 15.83 -11.05
C THR A 196 5.64 16.72 -12.19
N HIS A 197 5.61 16.26 -13.44
CA HIS A 197 6.04 17.06 -14.59
C HIS A 197 4.99 18.09 -15.00
N THR A 198 3.71 17.70 -14.91
CA THR A 198 2.56 18.56 -15.22
C THR A 198 1.97 19.22 -13.98
N ASN A 199 2.36 18.77 -12.78
CA ASN A 199 1.76 19.16 -11.50
C ASN A 199 0.26 18.85 -11.47
N GLU A 200 -0.13 17.69 -11.99
CA GLU A 200 -1.52 17.22 -11.98
C GLU A 200 -1.62 15.94 -11.16
N VAL A 201 -2.52 15.95 -10.18
CA VAL A 201 -2.97 14.74 -9.49
C VAL A 201 -4.32 14.34 -10.03
N ILE A 202 -4.46 13.06 -10.36
CA ILE A 202 -5.69 12.43 -10.81
C ILE A 202 -6.12 11.41 -9.75
N ILE A 203 -7.40 11.47 -9.37
CA ILE A 203 -7.98 10.68 -8.28
C ILE A 203 -9.17 9.88 -8.82
N ALA A 204 -9.15 8.58 -8.55
CA ALA A 204 -10.28 7.69 -8.80
C ALA A 204 -11.30 7.83 -7.67
N ASP A 205 -12.31 8.68 -7.87
CA ASP A 205 -13.28 9.08 -6.86
C ASP A 205 -14.59 8.28 -7.00
N GLY A 206 -14.59 7.05 -6.46
CA GLY A 206 -15.48 5.98 -6.94
C GLY A 206 -16.36 5.24 -5.91
N TYR A 207 -16.10 5.35 -4.59
CA TYR A 207 -16.93 4.62 -3.61
C TYR A 207 -18.31 5.25 -3.46
N ILE A 208 -18.38 6.59 -3.40
CA ILE A 208 -19.63 7.38 -3.34
C ILE A 208 -19.86 8.12 -4.66
N ASN A 209 -18.84 8.78 -5.18
CA ASN A 209 -18.89 9.44 -6.47
C ASN A 209 -18.66 8.44 -7.62
N LYS A 210 -18.85 8.91 -8.86
CA LYS A 210 -18.73 8.12 -10.09
C LYS A 210 -17.92 8.89 -11.13
N ARG A 211 -16.65 9.14 -10.81
CA ARG A 211 -15.78 9.96 -11.66
C ARG A 211 -14.30 9.68 -11.47
N ILE A 212 -13.53 10.19 -12.40
CA ILE A 212 -12.15 10.57 -12.19
C ILE A 212 -12.11 12.09 -12.04
N ILE A 213 -11.33 12.61 -11.10
CA ILE A 213 -11.17 14.05 -10.86
C ILE A 213 -9.69 14.41 -10.78
N GLY A 214 -9.33 15.55 -11.34
CA GLY A 214 -7.99 16.09 -11.37
C GLY A 214 -7.87 17.42 -10.61
N PHE A 215 -6.71 17.63 -10.01
CA PHE A 215 -6.33 18.89 -9.37
C PHE A 215 -4.91 19.30 -9.79
N ASN A 216 -4.69 20.60 -9.91
CA ASN A 216 -3.36 21.17 -10.10
C ASN A 216 -2.65 21.29 -8.73
N THR A 217 -1.45 20.76 -8.62
CA THR A 217 -0.66 20.75 -7.37
C THR A 217 0.24 21.98 -7.21
N ASN A 218 0.18 22.97 -8.09
CA ASN A 218 0.82 24.27 -7.84
C ASN A 218 -0.05 25.17 -6.95
N ASP A 219 -1.36 25.21 -7.22
CA ASP A 219 -2.32 26.08 -6.54
C ASP A 219 -3.41 25.32 -5.77
N ASN A 220 -3.37 23.98 -5.77
CA ASN A 220 -4.37 23.09 -5.17
C ASN A 220 -5.79 23.30 -5.75
N ALA A 221 -5.91 23.79 -6.97
CA ALA A 221 -7.20 24.04 -7.60
C ALA A 221 -7.67 22.86 -8.46
N PHE A 222 -8.98 22.75 -8.62
CA PHE A 222 -9.61 21.85 -9.58
C PHE A 222 -9.05 22.07 -11.00
N SER A 223 -8.65 20.98 -11.66
CA SER A 223 -8.25 21.02 -13.08
C SER A 223 -9.39 20.53 -13.98
N GLN A 224 -9.83 19.30 -13.77
CA GLN A 224 -10.75 18.59 -14.66
C GLN A 224 -11.43 17.42 -13.95
N TYR A 225 -12.43 16.84 -14.59
CA TYR A 225 -13.14 15.66 -14.12
C TYR A 225 -13.95 15.07 -15.26
N TRP A 226 -14.13 13.76 -15.22
CA TRP A 226 -14.96 13.05 -16.17
C TRP A 226 -15.58 11.80 -15.56
N GLY A 227 -16.76 11.47 -16.05
CA GLY A 227 -17.48 10.24 -15.72
C GLY A 227 -17.32 9.22 -16.83
N ALA A 228 -18.28 8.29 -16.90
CA ALA A 228 -18.32 7.30 -17.96
C ALA A 228 -18.25 7.96 -19.35
N TYR A 229 -17.49 7.34 -20.26
CA TYR A 229 -17.32 7.80 -21.65
C TYR A 229 -16.80 9.24 -21.78
N ALA A 230 -15.97 9.69 -20.83
CA ALA A 230 -15.43 11.05 -20.77
C ALA A 230 -16.50 12.16 -20.71
N SER A 231 -17.70 11.84 -20.24
CA SER A 231 -18.80 12.81 -20.08
C SER A 231 -18.73 13.56 -18.75
N ILE A 232 -19.53 14.62 -18.58
CA ILE A 232 -19.70 15.27 -17.28
C ILE A 232 -20.25 14.23 -16.29
N PRO A 233 -19.63 14.04 -15.11
CA PRO A 233 -20.12 13.12 -14.09
C PRO A 233 -21.59 13.32 -13.74
N GLY A 234 -22.35 12.24 -13.86
CA GLY A 234 -23.79 12.16 -13.64
C GLY A 234 -24.19 10.86 -12.94
N GLY A 235 -25.47 10.48 -13.02
CA GLY A 235 -25.95 9.19 -12.49
C GLY A 235 -26.05 9.10 -10.96
N GLY A 236 -26.06 10.24 -10.26
CA GLY A 236 -26.16 10.33 -8.80
C GLY A 236 -24.98 9.72 -8.04
N THR A 237 -24.96 9.93 -6.73
CA THR A 237 -24.01 9.28 -5.82
C THR A 237 -24.53 7.92 -5.37
N ARG A 238 -23.64 7.04 -4.91
CA ARG A 238 -24.04 5.79 -4.24
C ARG A 238 -24.78 6.12 -2.94
N ALA A 239 -25.87 5.41 -2.69
CA ALA A 239 -26.55 5.41 -1.41
C ALA A 239 -26.21 4.11 -0.66
N GLY A 240 -25.90 4.21 0.63
CA GLY A 240 -25.49 3.07 1.44
C GLY A 240 -24.03 2.68 1.27
N ASP A 241 -23.64 1.60 1.93
CA ASP A 241 -22.26 1.13 1.96
C ASP A 241 -21.83 0.53 0.61
N PHE A 242 -20.51 0.52 0.37
CA PHE A 242 -19.96 -0.11 -0.82
C PHE A 242 -20.05 -1.63 -0.73
N ASP A 243 -20.64 -2.23 -1.76
CA ASP A 243 -20.71 -3.68 -1.91
C ASP A 243 -19.38 -4.19 -2.47
N VAL A 244 -18.58 -4.80 -1.60
CA VAL A 244 -17.26 -5.33 -1.93
C VAL A 244 -17.30 -6.42 -3.00
N SER A 245 -18.43 -7.09 -3.22
CA SER A 245 -18.58 -8.07 -4.30
C SER A 245 -18.36 -7.43 -5.69
N GLN A 246 -18.61 -6.12 -5.81
CA GLN A 246 -18.38 -5.37 -7.05
C GLN A 246 -16.89 -5.11 -7.33
N ALA A 247 -16.02 -5.18 -6.32
CA ALA A 247 -14.57 -5.11 -6.50
C ALA A 247 -13.96 -6.47 -6.84
N THR A 248 -14.65 -7.56 -6.52
CA THR A 248 -14.28 -8.95 -6.87
C THR A 248 -14.92 -9.44 -8.17
N ALA A 249 -15.69 -8.59 -8.87
CA ALA A 249 -16.48 -8.95 -10.03
C ALA A 249 -15.60 -9.22 -11.27
N GLY A 250 -15.08 -10.44 -11.30
CA GLY A 250 -14.47 -11.14 -12.44
C GLY A 250 -14.58 -12.67 -12.31
N ALA A 251 -15.34 -13.19 -11.33
CA ALA A 251 -15.36 -14.61 -10.99
C ALA A 251 -16.55 -15.40 -11.57
N ASP A 252 -17.40 -14.81 -12.41
CA ASP A 252 -18.58 -15.51 -12.95
C ASP A 252 -18.25 -16.55 -14.05
N ASN A 253 -16.98 -16.82 -14.36
CA ASN A 253 -16.58 -17.84 -15.36
C ASN A 253 -15.19 -18.48 -15.13
N ILE A 254 -14.60 -18.44 -13.92
CA ILE A 254 -13.36 -19.19 -13.65
C ILE A 254 -13.70 -20.50 -12.96
N ASN A 255 -14.09 -21.47 -13.79
CA ASN A 255 -13.94 -22.92 -13.61
C ASN A 255 -14.34 -23.52 -12.25
N THR A 256 -15.61 -23.90 -12.08
CA THR A 256 -16.07 -24.77 -10.98
C THR A 256 -16.49 -26.17 -11.43
N ASP A 257 -15.93 -26.68 -12.52
CA ASP A 257 -16.08 -28.10 -12.86
C ASP A 257 -14.89 -28.86 -12.26
N ALA A 258 -15.10 -29.32 -11.02
CA ALA A 258 -14.35 -30.39 -10.39
C ALA A 258 -14.92 -31.77 -10.78
#